data_AF-A0A9D6QAH8-F1
#
_entry.id   AF-A0A9D6QAH8-F1
#
_cell.length_a   1.000
_cell.length_b   1.000
_cell.length_c   1.000
_cell.angle_alpha   90.00
_cell.angle_beta   90.00
_cell.angle_gamma   90.00
#
_symmetry.space_group_name_H-M   'P 1'
#
loop_
_entity.id
_entity.type
_entity.pdbx_description
1 polymer ?
#
loop_
_entity_poly.entity_id
_entity_poly.type
_entity_poly.pdbx_seq_one_letter_code
_entity_poly.pdbx_strand_id
1 'polypeptide(L)'
;MDTFRMIIDSVSLISNLFTIVASAIAIVVFFAKRKELSTALSLLLNWSYQTTLSDIVGKLDRLSEYNANEPTDIPEIKNILHEIAGQIRGNTRLLSAAPTMPERVEAFASGKRLAEPSKRSMVAEIREVVRNLQVRNMNSESGA
;
A
#
# COMPACT_ATOMS: atom_id res chain seq x y z
N MET A 1 -23.75 -48.34 -30.69
CA MET A 1 -23.26 -46.95 -30.52
C MET A 1 -24.17 -46.13 -29.61
N ASP A 2 -25.43 -46.53 -29.44
CA ASP A 2 -26.44 -45.74 -28.70
C ASP A 2 -26.29 -45.81 -27.17
N THR A 3 -25.84 -46.94 -26.62
CA THR A 3 -25.58 -47.09 -25.17
C THR A 3 -24.44 -46.19 -24.69
N PHE A 4 -23.40 -46.02 -25.50
CA PHE A 4 -22.26 -45.14 -25.18
C PHE A 4 -22.68 -43.66 -25.15
N ARG A 5 -23.55 -43.24 -26.08
CA ARG A 5 -24.13 -41.88 -26.08
C ARG A 5 -25.02 -41.65 -24.86
N MET A 6 -25.86 -42.61 -24.52
CA MET A 6 -26.76 -42.51 -23.36
C MET A 6 -26.02 -42.36 -22.02
N ILE A 7 -24.86 -43.03 -21.88
CA ILE A 7 -23.98 -42.89 -20.70
C ILE A 7 -23.36 -41.49 -20.67
N ILE A 8 -22.83 -41.00 -21.80
CA ILE A 8 -22.25 -39.65 -21.90
C ILE A 8 -23.29 -38.58 -21.57
N ASP A 9 -24.51 -38.71 -22.10
CA ASP A 9 -25.60 -37.76 -21.86
C ASP A 9 -26.01 -37.73 -20.39
N SER A 10 -26.07 -38.90 -19.74
CA SER A 10 -26.38 -39.01 -18.30
C SER A 10 -25.29 -38.38 -17.44
N VAL A 11 -24.01 -38.64 -17.76
CA VAL A 11 -22.87 -38.03 -17.06
C VAL A 11 -22.83 -36.52 -17.27
N SER A 12 -23.11 -36.05 -18.49
CA SER A 12 -23.19 -34.61 -18.79
C SER A 12 -24.30 -33.93 -18.02
N LEU A 13 -25.49 -34.54 -17.95
CA LEU A 13 -26.63 -34.01 -17.20
C LEU A 13 -26.31 -33.88 -15.70
N ILE A 14 -25.70 -34.92 -15.11
CA ILE A 14 -25.29 -34.91 -13.71
C ILE A 14 -24.21 -33.85 -13.46
N SER A 15 -23.21 -33.76 -14.34
CA SER A 15 -22.13 -32.76 -14.25
C SER A 15 -22.68 -31.33 -14.31
N ASN A 16 -23.61 -31.06 -15.22
CA ASN A 16 -24.24 -29.76 -15.36
C ASN A 16 -25.09 -29.42 -14.12
N LEU A 17 -25.83 -30.38 -13.57
CA LEU A 17 -26.60 -30.19 -12.35
C LEU A 17 -25.69 -29.85 -11.15
N PHE A 18 -24.61 -30.60 -10.96
CA PHE A 18 -23.63 -30.29 -9.92
C PHE A 18 -22.97 -28.93 -10.12
N THR A 19 -22.67 -28.54 -11.36
CA THR A 19 -22.10 -27.23 -11.68
C THR A 19 -23.06 -26.10 -11.30
N ILE A 20 -24.35 -26.25 -11.57
CA ILE A 20 -25.38 -25.29 -11.17
C ILE A 20 -25.46 -25.19 -9.63
N VAL A 21 -25.49 -26.33 -8.94
CA VAL A 21 -25.56 -26.36 -7.46
C VAL A 21 -24.31 -25.74 -6.84
N ALA A 22 -23.12 -26.08 -7.34
CA ALA A 22 -21.86 -25.52 -6.86
C ALA A 22 -21.81 -24.00 -7.09
N SER A 23 -22.27 -23.53 -8.24
CA SER A 23 -22.36 -22.09 -8.54
C SER A 23 -23.34 -21.37 -7.60
N ALA A 24 -24.49 -21.98 -7.32
CA ALA A 24 -25.48 -21.42 -6.39
C ALA A 24 -24.94 -21.34 -4.95
N ILE A 25 -24.25 -22.38 -4.49
CA ILE A 25 -23.58 -22.37 -3.17
C ILE A 25 -22.51 -21.27 -3.13
N ALA A 26 -21.69 -21.14 -4.16
CA ALA A 26 -20.65 -20.10 -4.22
C ALA A 26 -21.24 -18.68 -4.15
N ILE A 27 -22.34 -18.43 -4.87
CA ILE A 27 -23.06 -17.15 -4.82
C ILE A 27 -23.59 -16.89 -3.41
N VAL A 28 -24.24 -17.87 -2.78
CA VAL A 28 -24.77 -17.73 -1.41
C VAL A 28 -23.65 -17.46 -0.41
N VAL A 29 -22.54 -18.19 -0.48
CA VAL A 29 -21.37 -17.99 0.40
C VAL A 29 -20.77 -16.61 0.17
N PHE A 30 -20.62 -16.16 -1.08
CA PHE A 30 -20.11 -14.83 -1.39
C PHE A 30 -20.97 -13.74 -0.78
N PHE A 31 -22.29 -13.80 -0.95
CA PHE A 31 -23.20 -12.80 -0.37
C PHE A 31 -23.29 -12.88 1.17
N ALA A 32 -23.22 -14.08 1.74
CA ALA A 32 -23.22 -14.26 3.19
C ALA A 32 -21.93 -13.73 3.83
N LYS A 33 -20.78 -13.92 3.18
CA LYS A 33 -19.45 -13.60 3.70
C LYS A 33 -18.84 -12.31 3.16
N ARG A 34 -19.53 -11.59 2.26
CA ARG A 34 -19.07 -10.31 1.69
C ARG A 34 -18.64 -9.30 2.75
N LYS A 35 -19.33 -9.25 3.90
CA LYS A 35 -19.02 -8.31 4.98
C LYS A 35 -17.71 -8.67 5.64
N GLU A 36 -17.53 -9.95 6.00
CA GLU A 36 -16.28 -10.45 6.58
C GLU A 36 -15.09 -10.27 5.63
N LEU A 37 -15.27 -10.55 4.34
CA LEU A 37 -14.25 -10.33 3.31
C LEU A 37 -13.90 -8.84 3.17
N SER A 38 -14.91 -7.97 3.13
CA SER A 38 -14.71 -6.52 3.06
C SER A 38 -14.00 -6.00 4.31
N THR A 39 -14.36 -6.50 5.50
CA THR A 39 -13.70 -6.14 6.76
C THR A 39 -12.25 -6.62 6.76
N ALA A 40 -11.98 -7.88 6.42
CA ALA A 40 -10.62 -8.41 6.32
C ALA A 40 -9.77 -7.60 5.33
N LEU A 41 -10.31 -7.28 4.15
CA LEU A 41 -9.62 -6.47 3.16
C LEU A 41 -9.34 -5.05 3.68
N SER A 42 -10.33 -4.42 4.35
CA SER A 42 -10.13 -3.08 4.94
C SER A 42 -9.06 -3.07 6.03
N LEU A 43 -9.01 -4.12 6.87
CA LEU A 43 -7.98 -4.29 7.89
C LEU A 43 -6.60 -4.48 7.26
N LEU A 44 -6.50 -5.31 6.21
CA LEU A 44 -5.25 -5.51 5.47
C LEU A 44 -4.76 -4.21 4.81
N LEU A 45 -5.66 -3.46 4.17
CA LEU A 45 -5.32 -2.17 3.56
C LEU A 45 -4.89 -1.15 4.61
N ASN A 46 -5.55 -1.13 5.77
CA ASN A 46 -5.19 -0.24 6.86
C ASN A 46 -3.85 -0.61 7.49
N TRP A 47 -3.60 -1.90 7.71
CA TRP A 47 -2.33 -2.41 8.20
C TRP A 47 -1.20 -2.07 7.22
N SER A 48 -1.38 -2.34 5.92
CA SER A 48 -0.41 -1.97 4.88
C SER A 48 -0.10 -0.47 4.89
N TYR A 49 -1.12 0.37 5.07
CA TYR A 49 -0.94 1.82 5.21
C TYR A 49 -0.13 2.20 6.46
N GLN A 50 -0.45 1.63 7.62
CA GLN A 50 0.29 1.86 8.87
C GLN A 50 1.75 1.38 8.76
N THR A 51 1.98 0.20 8.17
CA THR A 51 3.32 -0.33 7.90
C THR A 51 4.12 0.62 7.01
N THR A 52 3.50 1.17 5.96
CA THR A 52 4.16 2.15 5.06
C THR A 52 4.56 3.40 5.83
N LEU A 53 3.67 3.94 6.68
CA LEU A 53 4.00 5.10 7.52
C LEU A 53 5.18 4.81 8.46
N SER A 54 5.18 3.65 9.12
CA SER A 54 6.26 3.24 10.03
C SER A 54 7.59 3.08 9.30
N ASP A 55 7.58 2.52 8.10
CA ASP A 55 8.78 2.34 7.28
C ASP A 55 9.34 3.70 6.80
N ILE A 56 8.48 4.64 6.41
CA ILE A 56 8.91 6.01 6.10
C ILE A 56 9.57 6.68 7.32
N VAL A 57 9.01 6.52 8.53
CA VAL A 57 9.66 7.04 9.76
C VAL A 57 11.05 6.43 9.93
N GLY A 58 11.18 5.10 9.81
CA GLY A 58 12.49 4.43 9.90
C GLY A 58 13.51 4.93 8.87
N LYS A 59 13.06 5.19 7.64
CA LYS A 59 13.91 5.81 6.60
C LYS A 59 14.31 7.25 6.92
N LEU A 60 13.42 8.05 7.53
CA LEU A 60 13.75 9.40 7.96
C LEU A 60 14.77 9.41 9.11
N ASP A 61 14.69 8.43 10.00
CA ASP A 61 15.65 8.27 11.09
C ASP A 61 17.02 7.88 10.53
N ARG A 62 17.09 6.90 9.62
CA ARG A 62 18.32 6.58 8.87
C ARG A 62 18.86 7.79 8.11
N LEU A 63 18.00 8.53 7.42
CA LEU A 63 18.38 9.74 6.68
C LEU A 63 18.99 10.82 7.58
N SER A 64 18.64 10.84 8.87
CA SER A 64 19.19 11.78 9.85
C SER A 64 20.61 11.42 10.30
N GLU A 65 21.03 10.16 10.13
CA GLU A 65 22.38 9.69 10.45
C GLU A 65 23.41 10.11 9.39
N TYR A 66 22.97 10.28 8.14
CA TYR A 66 23.83 10.71 7.02
C TYR A 66 24.04 12.23 6.98
N ASN A 67 25.21 12.69 6.56
CA ASN A 67 25.56 14.11 6.48
C ASN A 67 25.68 14.58 5.04
N ALA A 68 24.89 15.57 4.61
CA ALA A 68 24.96 16.08 3.23
C ALA A 68 26.25 16.85 2.91
N ASN A 69 27.06 17.17 3.93
CA ASN A 69 28.40 17.73 3.73
C ASN A 69 29.46 16.66 3.42
N GLU A 70 29.18 15.39 3.67
CA GLU A 70 30.08 14.27 3.39
C GLU A 70 29.76 13.70 1.99
N PRO A 71 30.67 13.82 1.01
CA PRO A 71 30.40 13.36 -0.35
C PRO A 71 30.10 11.87 -0.46
N THR A 72 30.59 11.04 0.47
CA THR A 72 30.31 9.59 0.48
C THR A 72 28.87 9.27 0.86
N ASP A 73 28.21 10.16 1.60
CA ASP A 73 26.84 9.96 2.10
C ASP A 73 25.77 10.43 1.10
N ILE A 74 26.15 11.32 0.18
CA ILE A 74 25.24 11.91 -0.82
C ILE A 74 24.45 10.85 -1.62
N PRO A 75 25.07 9.77 -2.14
CA PRO A 75 24.33 8.74 -2.88
C PRO A 75 23.25 8.07 -2.03
N GLU A 76 23.57 7.76 -0.77
CA GLU A 76 22.64 7.06 0.13
C GLU A 76 21.49 7.98 0.55
N ILE A 77 21.77 9.25 0.83
CA ILE A 77 20.74 10.27 1.05
C ILE A 77 19.75 10.31 -0.12
N LYS A 78 20.25 10.32 -1.36
CA LYS A 78 19.40 10.34 -2.56
C LYS A 78 18.57 9.07 -2.70
N ASN A 79 19.18 7.90 -2.48
CA ASN A 79 18.48 6.61 -2.53
C ASN A 79 17.31 6.59 -1.55
N ILE A 80 17.54 6.95 -0.28
CA ILE A 80 16.51 6.98 0.74
C ILE A 80 15.38 7.96 0.37
N LEU A 81 15.71 9.15 -0.14
CA LEU A 81 14.70 10.12 -0.58
C LEU A 81 13.87 9.61 -1.78
N HIS A 82 14.49 8.94 -2.75
CA HIS A 82 13.78 8.33 -3.87
C HIS A 82 12.87 7.17 -3.41
N GLU A 83 13.32 6.35 -2.46
CA GLU A 83 12.48 5.33 -1.85
C GLU A 83 11.27 5.93 -1.13
N ILE A 84 11.47 6.97 -0.32
CA ILE A 84 10.37 7.68 0.35
C ILE A 84 9.39 8.24 -0.68
N ALA A 85 9.86 8.91 -1.73
CA ALA A 85 9.00 9.43 -2.79
C ALA A 85 8.21 8.31 -3.49
N GLY A 86 8.86 7.18 -3.78
CA GLY A 86 8.24 5.99 -4.36
C GLY A 86 7.16 5.39 -3.45
N GLN A 87 7.40 5.32 -2.15
CA GLN A 87 6.42 4.81 -1.18
C GLN A 87 5.20 5.71 -1.02
N ILE A 88 5.39 7.03 -0.99
CA ILE A 88 4.28 7.99 -0.95
C ILE A 88 3.44 7.88 -2.24
N ARG A 89 4.09 7.79 -3.41
CA ARG A 89 3.42 7.65 -4.71
C ARG A 89 2.68 6.32 -4.86
N GLY A 90 3.29 5.22 -4.40
CA GLY A 90 2.73 3.87 -4.50
C GLY A 90 1.55 3.62 -3.57
N ASN A 91 1.38 4.44 -2.52
CA ASN A 91 0.27 4.33 -1.59
C ASN A 91 -0.78 5.42 -1.86
N THR A 92 -1.92 5.04 -2.46
CA THR A 92 -2.97 5.98 -2.85
C THR A 92 -3.52 6.83 -1.70
N ARG A 93 -3.56 6.27 -0.46
CA ARG A 93 -3.98 7.03 0.74
C ARG A 93 -2.94 8.07 1.15
N LEU A 94 -1.64 7.76 1.04
CA LEU A 94 -0.57 8.73 1.30
C LEU A 94 -0.54 9.82 0.22
N LEU A 95 -0.61 9.42 -1.05
CA LEU A 95 -0.62 10.35 -2.18
C LEU A 95 -1.80 11.32 -2.11
N SER A 96 -3.00 10.83 -1.83
CA SER A 96 -4.18 11.71 -1.69
C SER A 96 -4.07 12.69 -0.52
N ALA A 97 -3.35 12.32 0.54
CA ALA A 97 -3.17 13.17 1.70
C ALA A 97 -2.00 14.16 1.58
N ALA A 98 -1.00 13.86 0.72
CA ALA A 98 0.15 14.71 0.45
C ALA A 98 0.51 14.71 -1.05
N PRO A 99 -0.37 15.27 -1.92
CA PRO A 99 -0.30 15.06 -3.37
C PRO A 99 0.92 15.65 -4.05
N THR A 100 1.53 16.69 -3.46
CA THR A 100 2.71 17.36 -4.01
C THR A 100 4.02 16.91 -3.36
N MET A 101 3.95 16.02 -2.35
CA MET A 101 5.13 15.62 -1.59
C MET A 101 6.10 14.76 -2.41
N PRO A 102 5.66 13.74 -3.18
CA PRO A 102 6.56 12.92 -3.99
C PRO A 102 7.38 13.76 -4.96
N GLU A 103 6.76 14.72 -5.67
CA GLU A 103 7.46 15.56 -6.64
C GLU A 103 8.51 16.44 -5.95
N ARG A 104 8.20 16.97 -4.76
CA ARG A 104 9.13 17.83 -4.01
C ARG A 104 10.31 17.06 -3.46
N VAL A 105 10.07 15.85 -2.93
CA VAL A 105 11.12 14.96 -2.43
C VAL A 105 12.01 14.51 -3.59
N GLU A 106 11.42 14.13 -4.73
CA GLU A 106 12.14 13.68 -5.91
C GLU A 106 12.95 14.81 -6.57
N ALA A 107 12.39 16.03 -6.64
CA ALA A 107 13.11 17.20 -7.12
C ALA A 107 14.30 17.55 -6.21
N PHE A 108 14.13 17.41 -4.90
CA PHE A 108 15.22 17.60 -3.93
C PHE A 108 16.32 16.54 -4.08
N ALA A 109 15.94 15.25 -4.18
CA ALA A 109 16.88 14.15 -4.39
C ALA A 109 17.65 14.27 -5.72
N SER A 110 16.97 14.70 -6.78
CA SER A 110 17.54 14.87 -8.12
C SER A 110 18.44 16.12 -8.23
N GLY A 111 18.44 16.99 -7.22
CA GLY A 111 19.24 18.21 -7.20
C GLY A 111 20.75 17.96 -7.35
N LYS A 112 21.45 18.88 -8.01
CA LYS A 112 22.92 18.82 -8.18
C LYS A 112 23.69 18.98 -6.86
N ARG A 113 23.14 19.72 -5.90
CA ARG A 113 23.75 19.97 -4.59
C ARG A 113 22.71 19.73 -3.50
N LEU A 114 23.06 18.90 -2.53
CA LEU A 114 22.30 18.70 -1.31
C LEU A 114 22.98 19.51 -0.21
N ALA A 115 22.29 20.52 0.30
CA ALA A 115 22.76 21.27 1.45
C ALA A 115 22.18 20.65 2.72
N GLU A 116 23.02 20.48 3.74
CA GLU A 116 22.59 19.92 5.03
C GLU A 116 21.41 20.67 5.67
N PRO A 117 21.33 22.02 5.65
CA PRO A 117 20.14 22.73 6.11
C PRO A 117 18.86 22.37 5.34
N SER A 118 18.95 22.25 4.03
CA SER A 118 17.82 21.86 3.17
C SER A 118 17.39 20.41 3.41
N LYS A 119 18.36 19.49 3.63
CA LYS A 119 18.08 18.10 4.03
C LYS A 119 17.27 18.07 5.32
N ARG A 120 17.73 18.79 6.35
CA ARG A 120 17.02 18.85 7.65
C ARG A 120 15.62 19.42 7.53
N SER A 121 15.44 20.46 6.72
CA SER A 121 14.11 21.03 6.44
C SER A 121 13.19 20.00 5.78
N MET A 122 13.68 19.27 4.77
CA MET A 122 12.91 18.24 4.07
C MET A 122 12.53 17.09 5.03
N VAL A 123 13.49 16.61 5.83
CA VAL A 123 13.24 15.56 6.84
C VAL A 123 12.16 15.99 7.82
N ALA A 124 12.26 17.20 8.36
CA ALA A 124 11.29 17.74 9.31
C ALA A 124 9.88 17.85 8.69
N GLU A 125 9.82 18.29 7.43
CA GLU A 125 8.57 18.42 6.71
C GLU A 125 7.90 17.05 6.46
N ILE A 126 8.63 16.07 5.93
CA ILE A 126 8.10 14.71 5.70
C ILE A 126 7.66 14.11 7.05
N ARG A 127 8.47 14.27 8.10
CA ARG A 127 8.15 13.77 9.45
C ARG A 127 6.85 14.37 9.97
N GLU A 128 6.63 15.67 9.79
CA GLU A 128 5.40 16.31 10.26
C GLU A 128 4.17 15.87 9.46
N VAL A 129 4.30 15.67 8.14
CA VAL A 129 3.21 15.10 7.33
C VAL A 129 2.88 13.69 7.81
N VAL A 130 3.88 12.82 7.95
CA VAL A 130 3.69 11.44 8.42
C VAL A 130 3.05 11.41 9.81
N ARG A 131 3.49 12.27 10.73
CA ARG A 131 2.91 12.40 12.08
C ARG A 131 1.44 12.81 12.02
N ASN A 132 1.10 13.81 11.21
CA ASN A 132 -0.28 14.26 11.03
C ASN A 132 -1.17 13.16 10.44
N LEU A 133 -0.63 12.34 9.53
CA LEU A 133 -1.34 11.20 8.95
C LEU A 133 -1.57 10.08 9.97
N GLN A 134 -0.60 9.79 10.82
CA GLN A 134 -0.75 8.82 11.91
C GLN A 134 -1.86 9.25 12.90
N VAL A 135 -1.83 10.51 13.34
CA VAL A 135 -2.85 11.05 14.26
C VAL A 135 -4.25 11.02 13.64
N ARG A 136 -4.38 11.41 12.36
CA ARG A 136 -5.68 11.32 11.65
C ARG A 136 -6.19 9.89 11.57
N ASN A 137 -5.31 8.91 11.35
CA ASN A 137 -5.70 7.50 11.27
C ASN A 137 -6.15 6.95 12.64
N MET A 138 -5.46 7.30 13.72
CA MET A 138 -5.85 6.92 15.09
C MET A 138 -7.22 7.50 15.47
N ASN A 139 -7.51 8.74 15.08
CA ASN A 139 -8.81 9.38 15.34
C ASN A 139 -9.94 8.74 14.54
N SER A 140 -9.69 8.27 13.31
CA SER A 140 -10.70 7.52 12.53
C SER A 140 -10.98 6.13 13.10
N GLU A 141 -10.02 5.51 13.78
CA GLU A 141 -10.19 4.21 14.45
C GLU A 141 -10.86 4.34 15.83
N SER A 142 -10.72 5.49 16.50
CA SER A 142 -11.30 5.75 17.83
C SER A 142 -12.75 6.28 17.79
N GLY A 143 -13.28 6.54 16.60
CA GLY A 143 -14.63 7.08 16.38
C GLY A 143 -15.62 6.08 15.75
N ALA A 144 -15.29 4.79 15.75
CA ALA A 144 -16.14 3.70 15.25
C ALA A 144 -16.62 2.80 16.41
#